data_AF-A0A4P5Y3C6-F1
#
_entry.id   AF-A0A4P5Y3C6-F1
#
_cell.length_a   1.000
_cell.length_b   1.000
_cell.length_c   1.000
_cell.angle_alpha   90.00
_cell.angle_beta   90.00
_cell.angle_gamma   90.00
#
_symmetry.space_group_name_H-M   'P 1'
#
loop_
_entity.id
_entity.type
_entity.pdbx_description
1 polymer ?
#
loop_
_entity_poly.entity_id
_entity_poly.type
_entity_poly.pdbx_seq_one_letter_code
_entity_poly.pdbx_strand_id
1 'polypeptide(L)'
;MIPPNQLFEVSATYWLIVLALSLCVVVGHLWRFAFGKPDGSERWQRVTAFAAALALCLTAVDGLNFAQQKLSSHFRVLGTVAVIAVTAWLTWLHLSHWKMPRSLFWSRLAGWLIILSSVSLTGWSYHRFRERLYPPSKKPSLLLGVPGKKKTIHEFVALTDRDRPIRMYRLDEDGAEPLNEDEATSVNFMETTIQRGPADPTANCHGWVFLDSRFLISGEAVQRILDDNGYELTDEPKAGDVIIYRSDNREIVHSGLVRGVLNDDTIIIESKWGIEGTFLHDPAGTPYSTFFEYYRSPRPDNRVKIVPVDELPLDE
;
A
#
# COMPACT_ATOMS: atom_id res chain seq x y z
N MET A 1 -16.01 6.94 -15.60
CA MET A 1 -14.85 6.46 -14.80
C MET A 1 -13.62 7.07 -15.42
N ILE A 2 -12.85 7.87 -14.66
CA ILE A 2 -11.58 8.45 -15.15
C ILE A 2 -10.52 7.36 -14.99
N PRO A 3 -9.74 7.03 -16.03
CA PRO A 3 -8.73 5.97 -15.93
C PRO A 3 -7.67 6.34 -14.88
N PRO A 4 -7.14 5.37 -14.11
CA PRO A 4 -6.28 5.61 -12.95
C PRO A 4 -5.00 6.41 -13.27
N ASN A 5 -4.49 6.28 -14.50
CA ASN A 5 -3.36 7.08 -15.00
C ASN A 5 -3.67 8.59 -15.08
N GLN A 6 -4.91 8.99 -15.42
CA GLN A 6 -5.32 10.40 -15.44
C GLN A 6 -5.48 11.00 -14.04
N LEU A 7 -5.88 10.21 -13.04
CA LEU A 7 -5.91 10.66 -11.64
C LEU A 7 -4.49 10.88 -11.08
N PHE A 8 -3.52 10.11 -11.55
CA PHE A 8 -2.12 10.24 -11.17
C PHE A 8 -1.51 11.56 -11.67
N GLU A 9 -1.69 11.87 -12.96
CA GLU A 9 -1.20 13.12 -13.57
C GLU A 9 -1.82 14.37 -12.92
N VAL A 10 -3.12 14.32 -12.62
CA VAL A 10 -3.81 15.43 -11.95
C VAL A 10 -3.27 15.63 -10.53
N SER A 11 -2.98 14.56 -9.79
CA SER A 11 -2.45 14.68 -8.42
C SER A 11 -0.99 15.17 -8.39
N ALA A 12 -0.14 14.69 -9.31
CA ALA A 12 1.26 15.10 -9.38
C ALA A 12 1.38 16.58 -9.80
N THR A 13 0.59 17.01 -10.79
CA THR A 13 0.53 18.40 -11.23
C THR A 13 0.06 19.32 -10.11
N TYR A 14 -0.98 18.90 -9.38
CA TYR A 14 -1.48 19.63 -8.21
C TYR A 14 -0.40 19.81 -7.13
N TRP A 15 0.34 18.74 -6.79
CA TRP A 15 1.40 18.82 -5.78
C TRP A 15 2.59 19.68 -6.22
N LEU A 16 2.97 19.63 -7.50
CA LEU A 16 3.99 20.52 -8.07
C LEU A 16 3.57 21.99 -7.99
N ILE A 17 2.29 22.30 -8.21
CA ILE A 17 1.75 23.66 -8.06
C ILE A 17 1.84 24.11 -6.59
N VAL A 18 1.44 23.27 -5.64
CA VAL A 18 1.52 23.59 -4.19
C VAL A 18 2.97 23.81 -3.75
N LEU A 19 3.90 22.97 -4.20
CA LEU A 19 5.33 23.10 -3.93
C LEU A 19 5.90 24.41 -4.52
N ALA A 20 5.59 24.71 -5.79
CA ALA A 20 6.06 25.91 -6.47
C ALA A 20 5.53 27.19 -5.78
N LEU A 21 4.25 27.22 -5.39
CA LEU A 21 3.68 28.35 -4.67
C LEU A 21 4.32 28.53 -3.28
N SER A 22 4.57 27.44 -2.57
CA SER A 22 5.25 27.48 -1.27
C SER A 22 6.68 28.00 -1.39
N LEU A 23 7.42 27.55 -2.41
CA LEU A 23 8.78 28.01 -2.70
C LEU A 23 8.81 29.50 -3.03
N CYS A 24 7.85 29.99 -3.84
CA CYS A 24 7.72 31.41 -4.15
C CYS A 24 7.51 32.27 -2.89
N VAL A 25 6.71 31.80 -1.92
CA VAL A 25 6.50 32.50 -0.64
C VAL A 25 7.80 32.53 0.17
N VAL A 26 8.49 31.40 0.30
CA VAL A 26 9.77 31.30 1.05
C VAL A 26 10.84 32.19 0.43
N VAL A 27 11.03 32.12 -0.90
CA VAL A 27 12.01 32.95 -1.63
C VAL A 27 11.69 34.43 -1.50
N GLY A 28 10.41 34.83 -1.59
CA GLY A 28 10.00 36.21 -1.38
C GLY A 28 10.31 36.73 0.02
N HIS A 29 10.14 35.90 1.05
CA HIS A 29 10.51 36.23 2.43
C HIS A 29 12.02 36.31 2.65
N LEU A 30 12.79 35.35 2.13
CA LEU A 30 14.25 35.33 2.22
C LEU A 30 14.86 36.53 1.49
N TRP A 31 14.37 36.87 0.30
CA TRP A 31 14.82 38.04 -0.46
C TRP A 31 14.61 39.33 0.34
N ARG A 32 13.42 39.48 0.95
CA ARG A 32 13.10 40.65 1.77
C ARG A 32 13.96 40.74 3.03
N PHE A 33 14.29 39.59 3.63
CA PHE A 33 15.20 39.52 4.77
C PHE A 33 16.62 39.93 4.38
N ALA A 34 17.11 39.47 3.22
CA ALA A 34 18.46 39.75 2.75
C ALA A 34 18.66 41.20 2.24
N PHE A 35 17.66 41.80 1.58
CA PHE A 35 17.85 43.04 0.81
C PHE A 35 17.04 44.26 1.30
N GLY A 36 16.33 44.15 2.43
CA GLY A 36 15.54 45.27 2.97
C GLY A 36 14.26 45.56 2.17
N LYS A 37 13.58 46.69 2.42
CA LYS A 37 12.34 47.07 1.71
C LYS A 37 12.67 47.73 0.37
N PRO A 38 12.35 47.10 -0.78
CA PRO A 38 12.45 47.79 -2.07
C PRO A 38 11.29 48.79 -2.20
N ASP A 39 11.52 49.91 -2.90
CA ASP A 39 10.43 50.71 -3.46
C ASP A 39 9.59 49.80 -4.37
N GLY A 40 8.30 49.63 -4.04
CA GLY A 40 7.43 48.60 -4.63
C GLY A 40 7.06 47.43 -3.70
N SER A 41 7.48 47.49 -2.43
CA SER A 41 7.20 46.46 -1.41
C SER A 41 5.71 46.16 -1.19
N GLU A 42 4.80 47.03 -1.60
CA GLU A 42 3.36 46.84 -1.45
C GLU A 42 2.80 45.84 -2.48
N ARG A 43 3.27 45.91 -3.74
CA ARG A 43 2.83 45.00 -4.80
C ARG A 43 3.28 43.57 -4.50
N TRP A 44 4.52 43.40 -4.07
CA TRP A 44 5.06 42.10 -3.67
C TRP A 44 4.35 41.51 -2.44
N GLN A 45 3.99 42.35 -1.45
CA GLN A 45 3.21 41.91 -0.30
C GLN A 45 1.85 41.34 -0.71
N ARG A 46 1.16 41.99 -1.65
CA ARG A 46 -0.13 41.52 -2.17
C ARG A 46 0.02 40.19 -2.91
N VAL A 47 1.06 40.04 -3.72
CA VAL A 47 1.35 38.78 -4.44
C VAL A 47 1.67 37.65 -3.47
N THR A 48 2.53 37.87 -2.47
CA THR A 48 2.87 36.84 -1.48
C THR A 48 1.68 36.46 -0.60
N ALA A 49 0.85 37.43 -0.20
CA ALA A 49 -0.35 37.18 0.59
C ALA A 49 -1.37 36.37 -0.22
N PHE A 50 -1.55 36.72 -1.51
CA PHE A 50 -2.42 35.97 -2.41
C PHE A 50 -1.93 34.53 -2.62
N ALA A 51 -0.63 34.34 -2.87
CA ALA A 51 -0.04 33.01 -3.02
C ALA A 51 -0.20 32.14 -1.76
N ALA A 52 0.03 32.73 -0.58
CA ALA A 52 -0.15 32.03 0.69
C ALA A 52 -1.63 31.66 0.96
N ALA A 53 -2.56 32.58 0.67
CA ALA A 53 -3.99 32.31 0.80
C ALA A 53 -4.44 31.20 -0.17
N LEU A 54 -3.97 31.23 -1.42
CA LEU A 54 -4.25 30.20 -2.42
C LEU A 54 -3.70 28.84 -1.98
N ALA A 55 -2.46 28.78 -1.49
CA ALA A 55 -1.88 27.55 -0.97
C ALA A 55 -2.68 26.97 0.20
N LEU A 56 -3.07 27.80 1.18
CA LEU A 56 -3.92 27.39 2.30
C LEU A 56 -5.28 26.87 1.85
N CYS A 57 -5.94 27.55 0.90
CA CYS A 57 -7.21 27.10 0.33
C CYS A 57 -7.07 25.74 -0.36
N LEU A 58 -6.02 25.55 -1.16
CA LEU A 58 -5.76 24.29 -1.84
C LEU A 58 -5.54 23.17 -0.82
N THR A 59 -4.68 23.35 0.18
CA THR A 59 -4.47 22.35 1.24
C THR A 59 -5.76 22.05 2.00
N ALA A 60 -6.54 23.06 2.34
CA ALA A 60 -7.80 22.86 3.05
C ALA A 60 -8.80 22.05 2.22
N VAL A 61 -8.89 22.30 0.91
CA VAL A 61 -9.71 21.50 -0.01
C VAL A 61 -9.22 20.04 -0.06
N ASP A 62 -7.91 19.79 -0.13
CA ASP A 62 -7.38 18.43 -0.13
C ASP A 62 -7.58 17.72 1.22
N GLY A 63 -7.40 18.44 2.33
CA GLY A 63 -7.69 17.94 3.68
C GLY A 63 -9.17 17.59 3.88
N LEU A 64 -10.06 18.42 3.33
CA LEU A 64 -11.50 18.14 3.30
C LEU A 64 -11.81 16.92 2.44
N ASN A 65 -11.24 16.81 1.24
CA ASN A 65 -11.41 15.64 0.36
C ASN A 65 -10.91 14.34 1.01
N PHE A 66 -9.88 14.41 1.87
CA PHE A 66 -9.44 13.26 2.65
C PHE A 66 -10.41 12.93 3.80
N ALA A 67 -10.87 13.94 4.56
CA ALA A 67 -11.88 13.74 5.60
C ALA A 67 -13.20 13.21 5.03
N GLN A 68 -13.54 13.55 3.79
CA GLN A 68 -14.72 13.09 3.05
C GLN A 68 -14.76 11.56 2.84
N GLN A 69 -13.62 10.87 2.82
CA GLN A 69 -13.58 9.39 2.72
C GLN A 69 -13.92 8.69 4.04
N LYS A 70 -13.97 9.40 5.18
CA LYS A 70 -14.23 8.81 6.50
C LYS A 70 -15.39 9.43 7.30
N LEU A 71 -15.88 10.63 6.95
CA LEU A 71 -16.93 11.33 7.70
C LEU A 71 -18.22 11.57 6.88
N SER A 72 -19.35 11.58 7.59
CA SER A 72 -20.69 11.78 7.02
C SER A 72 -20.84 13.14 6.32
N SER A 73 -21.80 13.24 5.40
CA SER A 73 -22.03 14.39 4.51
C SER A 73 -22.17 15.73 5.24
N HIS A 74 -22.68 15.74 6.47
CA HIS A 74 -22.90 16.95 7.27
C HIS A 74 -21.60 17.59 7.79
N PHE A 75 -20.57 16.80 8.10
CA PHE A 75 -19.27 17.33 8.54
C PHE A 75 -18.48 17.99 7.39
N ARG A 76 -18.81 17.66 6.13
CA ARG A 76 -18.18 18.22 4.92
C ARG A 76 -18.46 19.71 4.75
N VAL A 77 -19.70 20.11 5.01
CA VAL A 77 -20.15 21.50 4.88
C VAL A 77 -19.55 22.36 6.01
N LEU A 78 -19.53 21.83 7.23
CA LEU A 78 -19.00 22.52 8.41
C LEU A 78 -17.50 22.81 8.29
N GLY A 79 -16.68 21.86 7.83
CA GLY A 79 -15.25 22.07 7.67
C GLY A 79 -14.91 23.11 6.59
N THR A 80 -15.64 23.09 5.47
CA THR A 80 -15.47 24.08 4.38
C THR A 80 -15.84 25.48 4.84
N VAL A 81 -16.96 25.63 5.55
CA VAL A 81 -17.41 26.91 6.12
C VAL A 81 -16.39 27.43 7.15
N ALA A 82 -15.82 26.56 7.99
CA ALA A 82 -14.82 26.94 8.98
C ALA A 82 -13.52 27.47 8.34
N VAL A 83 -13.02 26.82 7.28
CA VAL A 83 -11.83 27.28 6.56
C VAL A 83 -12.09 28.64 5.92
N ILE A 84 -13.21 28.80 5.21
CA ILE A 84 -13.59 30.07 4.57
C ILE A 84 -13.68 31.18 5.61
N ALA A 85 -14.31 30.92 6.76
CA ALA A 85 -14.43 31.86 7.86
C ALA A 85 -13.07 32.27 8.44
N VAL A 86 -12.14 31.32 8.64
CA VAL A 86 -10.78 31.60 9.13
C VAL A 86 -9.99 32.43 8.12
N THR A 87 -10.03 32.09 6.83
CA THR A 87 -9.35 32.88 5.79
C THR A 87 -9.94 34.28 5.67
N ALA A 88 -11.27 34.42 5.72
CA ALA A 88 -11.93 35.72 5.69
C ALA A 88 -11.58 36.56 6.93
N TRP A 89 -11.52 35.94 8.10
CA TRP A 89 -11.14 36.61 9.34
C TRP A 89 -9.67 37.06 9.36
N LEU A 90 -8.74 36.22 8.90
CA LEU A 90 -7.32 36.59 8.78
C LEU A 90 -7.10 37.70 7.75
N THR A 91 -7.84 37.67 6.64
CA THR A 91 -7.80 38.72 5.62
C THR A 91 -8.39 40.01 6.16
N TRP A 92 -9.50 39.93 6.89
CA TRP A 92 -10.12 41.08 7.55
C TRP A 92 -9.18 41.68 8.62
N LEU A 93 -8.57 40.87 9.48
CA LEU A 93 -7.56 41.31 10.46
C LEU A 93 -6.36 41.99 9.80
N HIS A 94 -5.92 41.48 8.65
CA HIS A 94 -4.83 42.08 7.89
C HIS A 94 -5.22 43.46 7.31
N LEU A 95 -6.47 43.60 6.88
CA LEU A 95 -7.02 44.83 6.29
C LEU A 95 -7.46 45.86 7.35
N SER A 96 -7.91 45.43 8.54
CA SER A 96 -8.61 46.30 9.48
C SER A 96 -7.73 47.01 10.52
N HIS A 97 -6.49 46.56 10.80
CA HIS A 97 -5.80 47.03 12.03
C HIS A 97 -4.28 47.26 12.03
N TRP A 98 -3.60 47.58 10.92
CA TRP A 98 -2.14 47.84 10.98
C TRP A 98 -1.73 49.32 11.07
N LYS A 99 -2.03 49.92 12.22
CA LYS A 99 -1.20 50.95 12.88
C LYS A 99 -0.69 50.44 14.24
N MET A 100 -0.08 49.25 14.28
CA MET A 100 0.64 48.79 15.48
C MET A 100 2.16 49.03 15.35
N PRO A 101 2.85 49.44 16.42
CA PRO A 101 4.30 49.60 16.43
C PRO A 101 4.96 48.22 16.23
N ARG A 102 5.75 48.12 15.16
CA ARG A 102 6.47 46.95 14.68
C ARG A 102 7.56 46.49 15.66
N SER A 103 7.21 45.91 16.80
CA SER A 103 8.23 45.23 17.59
C SER A 103 8.69 43.98 16.82
N LEU A 104 10.01 43.88 16.65
CA LEU A 104 10.75 42.85 15.91
C LEU A 104 10.34 41.40 16.23
N PHE A 105 9.72 41.21 17.39
CA PHE A 105 9.27 39.94 17.94
C PHE A 105 8.17 39.30 17.08
N TRP A 106 7.14 40.06 16.67
CA TRP A 106 6.03 39.53 15.87
C TRP A 106 6.43 39.17 14.44
N SER A 107 7.39 39.90 13.85
CA SER A 107 7.94 39.54 12.53
C SER A 107 8.75 38.25 12.56
N ARG A 108 9.44 37.96 13.68
CA ARG A 108 10.20 36.71 13.83
C ARG A 108 9.27 35.53 14.07
N LEU A 109 8.27 35.68 14.94
CA LEU A 109 7.28 34.64 15.20
C LEU A 109 6.49 34.28 13.93
N ALA A 110 6.02 35.28 13.19
CA ALA A 110 5.31 35.05 11.93
C ALA A 110 6.18 34.30 10.90
N GLY A 111 7.47 34.66 10.78
CA GLY A 111 8.41 33.95 9.91
C GLY A 111 8.57 32.48 10.31
N TRP A 112 8.74 32.19 11.60
CA TRP A 112 8.84 30.81 12.10
C TRP A 112 7.56 30.00 11.89
N LEU A 113 6.38 30.61 12.07
CA LEU A 113 5.11 29.94 11.82
C LEU A 113 4.92 29.59 10.33
N ILE A 114 5.37 30.44 9.41
CA ILE A 114 5.34 30.16 7.96
C ILE A 114 6.29 29.01 7.60
N ILE A 115 7.49 28.97 8.19
CA ILE A 115 8.43 27.87 7.96
C ILE A 115 7.85 26.56 8.51
N LEU A 116 7.35 26.57 9.75
CA LEU A 116 6.78 25.39 10.38
C LEU A 116 5.55 24.86 9.62
N SER A 117 4.67 25.75 9.15
CA SER A 117 3.51 25.35 8.35
C SER A 117 3.94 24.74 7.02
N SER A 118 4.91 25.35 6.34
CA SER A 118 5.44 24.84 5.06
C SER A 118 6.06 23.46 5.21
N VAL A 119 6.90 23.24 6.22
CA VAL A 119 7.49 21.91 6.50
C VAL A 119 6.42 20.87 6.84
N SER A 120 5.42 21.26 7.63
CA SER A 120 4.30 20.37 8.00
C SER A 120 3.45 20.00 6.78
N LEU A 121 3.19 20.96 5.89
CA LEU A 121 2.49 20.78 4.62
C LEU A 121 3.24 19.83 3.69
N THR A 122 4.56 20.02 3.53
CA THR A 122 5.39 19.13 2.71
C THR A 122 5.46 17.73 3.30
N GLY A 123 5.63 17.59 4.61
CA GLY A 123 5.64 16.29 5.30
C GLY A 123 4.31 15.55 5.16
N TRP A 124 3.19 16.27 5.32
CA TRP A 124 1.84 15.72 5.12
C TRP A 124 1.58 15.31 3.67
N SER A 125 1.95 16.17 2.71
CA SER A 125 1.89 15.87 1.28
C SER A 125 2.67 14.61 0.90
N TYR A 126 3.93 14.52 1.36
CA TYR A 126 4.78 13.36 1.13
C TYR A 126 4.17 12.09 1.73
N HIS A 127 3.66 12.15 2.97
CA HIS A 127 2.96 11.04 3.59
C HIS A 127 1.74 10.59 2.77
N ARG A 128 0.93 11.52 2.26
CA ARG A 128 -0.25 11.22 1.43
C ARG A 128 0.11 10.62 0.07
N PHE A 129 1.15 11.17 -0.57
CA PHE A 129 1.69 10.63 -1.80
C PHE A 129 2.18 9.19 -1.58
N ARG A 130 2.91 8.97 -0.49
CA ARG A 130 3.37 7.64 -0.07
C ARG A 130 2.21 6.70 0.23
N GLU A 131 1.17 7.11 0.95
CA GLU A 131 -0.03 6.28 1.18
C GLU A 131 -0.83 5.98 -0.09
N ARG A 132 -0.74 6.80 -1.14
CA ARG A 132 -1.42 6.50 -2.42
C ARG A 132 -0.61 5.56 -3.30
N LEU A 133 0.71 5.74 -3.34
CA LEU A 133 1.62 4.85 -4.06
C LEU A 133 1.78 3.51 -3.37
N TYR A 134 1.80 3.54 -2.05
CA TYR A 134 1.96 2.39 -1.17
C TYR A 134 0.83 2.47 -0.14
N PRO A 135 -0.43 2.22 -0.55
CA PRO A 135 -1.52 2.08 0.41
C PRO A 135 -1.03 1.14 1.50
N PRO A 136 -1.08 1.54 2.79
CA PRO A 136 -0.69 0.65 3.85
C PRO A 136 -1.50 -0.61 3.61
N SER A 137 -0.81 -1.71 3.29
CA SER A 137 -1.46 -2.97 2.94
C SER A 137 -2.49 -3.17 4.04
N LYS A 138 -3.79 -3.00 3.73
CA LYS A 138 -4.86 -3.22 4.70
C LYS A 138 -4.69 -4.69 4.99
N LYS A 139 -3.95 -5.04 6.06
CA LYS A 139 -3.39 -6.37 6.28
C LYS A 139 -4.47 -7.36 5.90
N PRO A 140 -4.45 -7.94 4.69
CA PRO A 140 -5.23 -9.11 4.48
C PRO A 140 -4.39 -10.05 5.33
N SER A 141 -4.88 -10.37 6.50
CA SER A 141 -4.28 -11.38 7.32
C SER A 141 -4.31 -12.61 6.40
N LEU A 142 -3.25 -12.93 5.65
CA LEU A 142 -3.37 -13.70 4.40
C LEU A 142 -3.54 -15.20 4.62
N LEU A 143 -3.44 -15.60 5.88
CA LEU A 143 -4.16 -16.76 6.38
C LEU A 143 -5.69 -16.51 6.44
N LEU A 144 -6.15 -15.51 7.17
CA LEU A 144 -7.55 -15.04 7.27
C LEU A 144 -8.16 -14.38 6.00
N GLY A 145 -7.40 -14.20 4.91
CA GLY A 145 -7.79 -13.40 3.74
C GLY A 145 -8.59 -14.17 2.71
N VAL A 146 -8.80 -15.47 2.95
CA VAL A 146 -9.88 -16.17 2.29
C VAL A 146 -11.12 -15.97 3.17
N PRO A 147 -12.08 -15.12 2.76
CA PRO A 147 -13.29 -14.93 3.53
C PRO A 147 -14.02 -16.26 3.70
N GLY A 148 -14.53 -16.47 4.91
CA GLY A 148 -15.30 -17.64 5.26
C GLY A 148 -14.68 -18.49 6.37
N LYS A 149 -15.49 -19.40 6.90
CA LYS A 149 -15.07 -20.33 7.94
C LYS A 149 -14.18 -21.39 7.33
N LYS A 150 -13.06 -21.66 7.99
CA LYS A 150 -12.15 -22.74 7.61
C LYS A 150 -12.45 -23.96 8.45
N LYS A 151 -12.63 -25.10 7.79
CA LYS A 151 -12.74 -26.40 8.44
C LYS A 151 -11.37 -27.09 8.41
N THR A 152 -10.89 -27.49 9.58
CA THR A 152 -9.69 -28.33 9.68
C THR A 152 -10.02 -29.70 9.12
N ILE A 153 -9.10 -30.27 8.35
CA ILE A 153 -9.23 -31.60 7.77
C ILE A 153 -8.58 -32.59 8.73
N HIS A 154 -9.30 -33.67 9.03
CA HIS A 154 -8.87 -34.69 9.98
C HIS A 154 -8.64 -36.05 9.29
N GLU A 155 -9.04 -36.18 8.03
CA GLU A 155 -8.95 -37.39 7.22
C GLU A 155 -7.56 -37.54 6.59
N PHE A 156 -6.88 -36.42 6.34
CA PHE A 156 -5.57 -36.37 5.70
C PHE A 156 -4.62 -35.47 6.46
N VAL A 157 -3.33 -35.78 6.37
CA VAL A 157 -2.23 -34.96 6.87
C VAL A 157 -1.20 -34.77 5.77
N ALA A 158 -0.64 -33.56 5.68
CA ALA A 158 0.54 -33.31 4.86
C ALA A 158 1.79 -33.46 5.73
N LEU A 159 2.83 -34.12 5.22
CA LEU A 159 4.08 -34.38 5.92
C LEU A 159 5.23 -33.69 5.19
N THR A 160 6.08 -33.00 5.96
CA THR A 160 7.39 -32.54 5.47
C THR A 160 8.35 -33.71 5.27
N ASP A 161 9.52 -33.46 4.69
CA ASP A 161 10.56 -34.48 4.48
C ASP A 161 11.18 -34.96 5.80
N ARG A 162 10.88 -34.29 6.92
CA ARG A 162 11.22 -34.71 8.30
C ARG A 162 10.03 -35.27 9.05
N ASP A 163 9.00 -35.73 8.33
CA ASP A 163 7.78 -36.31 8.85
C ASP A 163 7.01 -35.40 9.84
N ARG A 164 7.23 -34.07 9.80
CA ARG A 164 6.46 -33.14 10.65
C ARG A 164 5.09 -32.88 10.02
N PRO A 165 3.99 -33.02 10.79
CA PRO A 165 2.65 -32.82 10.25
C PRO A 165 2.33 -31.35 10.00
N ILE A 166 1.69 -31.11 8.87
CA ILE A 166 1.16 -29.82 8.42
C ILE A 166 -0.36 -29.87 8.50
N ARG A 167 -0.92 -28.90 9.22
CA ARG A 167 -2.38 -28.74 9.31
C ARG A 167 -2.92 -28.19 8.00
N MET A 168 -3.90 -28.89 7.45
CA MET A 168 -4.60 -28.51 6.21
C MET A 168 -6.04 -28.08 6.52
N TYR A 169 -6.58 -27.25 5.63
CA TYR A 169 -7.92 -26.69 5.77
C TYR A 169 -8.69 -26.79 4.45
N ARG A 170 -10.02 -26.82 4.55
CA ARG A 170 -10.98 -26.53 3.48
C ARG A 170 -11.80 -25.30 3.85
N LEU A 171 -12.33 -24.64 2.84
CA LEU A 171 -13.37 -23.65 3.06
C LEU A 171 -14.68 -24.36 3.33
N ASP A 172 -15.41 -23.87 4.32
CA ASP A 172 -16.76 -24.29 4.62
C ASP A 172 -17.70 -23.65 3.58
N GLU A 173 -18.37 -24.48 2.76
CA GLU A 173 -19.26 -24.01 1.69
C GLU A 173 -20.41 -23.15 2.24
N ASP A 174 -20.90 -23.48 3.43
CA ASP A 174 -21.97 -22.76 4.13
C ASP A 174 -21.51 -21.40 4.71
N GLY A 175 -20.19 -21.14 4.70
CA GLY A 175 -19.58 -19.96 5.29
C GLY A 175 -18.94 -19.01 4.28
N ALA A 176 -19.03 -19.28 2.97
CA ALA A 176 -18.54 -18.38 1.95
C ALA A 176 -19.47 -17.16 1.85
N GLU A 177 -19.18 -16.11 2.62
CA GLU A 177 -19.76 -14.81 2.32
C GLU A 177 -19.34 -14.43 0.89
N PRO A 178 -20.29 -13.98 0.04
CA PRO A 178 -19.94 -13.52 -1.30
C PRO A 178 -18.84 -12.47 -1.16
N LEU A 179 -17.73 -12.68 -1.89
CA LEU A 179 -16.63 -11.74 -1.96
C LEU A 179 -17.24 -10.36 -2.24
N ASN A 180 -17.13 -9.43 -1.28
CA ASN A 180 -17.63 -8.08 -1.47
C ASN A 180 -16.90 -7.50 -2.69
N GLU A 181 -17.65 -7.08 -3.71
CA GLU A 181 -17.14 -6.48 -4.96
C GLU A 181 -16.21 -5.27 -4.71
N ASP A 182 -16.21 -4.72 -3.50
CA ASP A 182 -15.31 -3.67 -3.03
C ASP A 182 -13.84 -4.11 -2.83
N GLU A 183 -13.48 -5.38 -3.11
CA GLU A 183 -12.09 -5.80 -3.37
C GLU A 183 -11.54 -5.28 -4.73
N ALA A 184 -12.03 -4.14 -5.19
CA ALA A 184 -11.55 -3.33 -6.33
C ALA A 184 -10.05 -2.94 -6.27
N THR A 185 -9.31 -3.38 -5.26
CA THR A 185 -7.84 -3.29 -5.19
C THR A 185 -7.15 -4.23 -6.18
N SER A 186 -7.80 -5.29 -6.67
CA SER A 186 -7.24 -6.19 -7.69
C SER A 186 -7.17 -5.55 -9.08
N VAL A 187 -8.01 -4.55 -9.38
CA VAL A 187 -8.14 -3.96 -10.73
C VAL A 187 -6.83 -3.37 -11.25
N ASN A 188 -5.99 -2.80 -10.37
CA ASN A 188 -4.72 -2.20 -10.79
C ASN A 188 -3.66 -3.23 -11.20
N PHE A 189 -3.72 -4.47 -10.69
CA PHE A 189 -2.78 -5.54 -11.06
C PHE A 189 -3.26 -6.33 -12.28
N MET A 190 -4.56 -6.31 -12.57
CA MET A 190 -5.10 -7.03 -13.73
C MET A 190 -4.54 -6.51 -15.07
N GLU A 191 -4.11 -5.25 -15.15
CA GLU A 191 -3.51 -4.68 -16.36
C GLU A 191 -2.09 -5.18 -16.63
N THR A 192 -1.38 -5.66 -15.60
CA THR A 192 0.02 -6.13 -15.68
C THR A 192 0.16 -7.64 -15.52
N THR A 193 -0.95 -8.39 -15.60
CA THR A 193 -0.95 -9.83 -15.37
C THR A 193 -1.66 -10.59 -16.48
N ILE A 194 -1.30 -11.87 -16.63
CA ILE A 194 -1.94 -12.78 -17.59
C ILE A 194 -2.61 -13.90 -16.81
N GLN A 195 -3.94 -13.94 -16.83
CA GLN A 195 -4.68 -15.03 -16.18
C GLN A 195 -4.41 -16.37 -16.87
N ARG A 196 -4.07 -17.39 -16.09
CA ARG A 196 -3.77 -18.77 -16.52
C ARG A 196 -4.88 -19.76 -16.15
N GLY A 197 -5.64 -19.46 -15.12
CA GLY A 197 -6.70 -20.34 -14.62
C GLY A 197 -7.84 -19.58 -13.92
N PRO A 198 -9.03 -20.19 -13.87
CA PRO A 198 -10.19 -19.60 -13.21
C PRO A 198 -10.01 -19.57 -11.68
N ALA A 199 -10.92 -18.89 -11.00
CA ALA A 199 -11.03 -18.98 -9.55
C ALA A 199 -11.30 -20.42 -9.11
N ASP A 200 -10.70 -20.80 -7.98
CA ASP A 200 -10.83 -22.15 -7.42
C ASP A 200 -10.67 -22.09 -5.88
N PRO A 201 -11.75 -22.34 -5.12
CA PRO A 201 -11.74 -22.22 -3.66
C PRO A 201 -11.08 -23.41 -2.94
N THR A 202 -10.68 -24.47 -3.66
CA THR A 202 -10.13 -25.69 -3.03
C THR A 202 -8.76 -25.48 -2.40
N ALA A 203 -8.01 -24.48 -2.85
CA ALA A 203 -6.71 -24.12 -2.32
C ALA A 203 -6.49 -22.60 -2.28
N ASN A 204 -5.62 -22.15 -1.38
CA ASN A 204 -5.04 -20.81 -1.45
C ASN A 204 -3.73 -20.85 -2.26
N CYS A 205 -3.04 -19.72 -2.37
CA CYS A 205 -1.72 -19.62 -3.01
C CYS A 205 -0.71 -20.68 -2.53
N HIS A 206 -0.62 -20.88 -1.22
CA HIS A 206 0.28 -21.88 -0.64
C HIS A 206 -0.14 -23.31 -0.99
N GLY A 207 -1.43 -23.61 -0.88
CA GLY A 207 -1.99 -24.91 -1.25
C GLY A 207 -1.79 -25.27 -2.72
N TRP A 208 -1.89 -24.27 -3.60
CA TRP A 208 -1.60 -24.42 -5.01
C TRP A 208 -0.14 -24.83 -5.27
N VAL A 209 0.82 -24.19 -4.59
CA VAL A 209 2.25 -24.53 -4.72
C VAL A 209 2.60 -25.88 -4.12
N PHE A 210 2.19 -26.14 -2.87
CA PHE A 210 2.73 -27.25 -2.07
C PHE A 210 1.82 -28.48 -1.98
N LEU A 211 0.51 -28.32 -2.18
CA LEU A 211 -0.50 -29.37 -1.98
C LEU A 211 -1.27 -29.76 -3.25
N ASP A 212 -0.73 -29.38 -4.41
CA ASP A 212 -1.32 -29.71 -5.71
C ASP A 212 -2.76 -29.20 -5.85
N SER A 213 -3.01 -27.99 -5.33
CA SER A 213 -4.32 -27.31 -5.38
C SER A 213 -5.45 -28.03 -4.64
N ARG A 214 -5.18 -28.89 -3.64
CA ARG A 214 -6.24 -29.66 -2.98
C ARG A 214 -6.76 -29.08 -1.65
N PHE A 215 -5.95 -28.26 -0.99
CA PHE A 215 -6.22 -27.78 0.36
C PHE A 215 -5.60 -26.41 0.61
N LEU A 216 -6.05 -25.72 1.65
CA LEU A 216 -5.44 -24.48 2.13
C LEU A 216 -4.42 -24.78 3.23
N ILE A 217 -3.31 -24.03 3.27
CA ILE A 217 -2.33 -24.05 4.37
C ILE A 217 -1.89 -22.65 4.78
N SER A 218 -1.28 -22.55 5.96
CA SER A 218 -0.76 -21.31 6.54
C SER A 218 0.63 -20.93 6.04
N GLY A 219 0.94 -19.63 6.07
CA GLY A 219 2.32 -19.16 5.90
C GLY A 219 3.30 -19.77 6.92
N GLU A 220 2.83 -20.03 8.16
CA GLU A 220 3.62 -20.78 9.16
C GLU A 220 3.92 -22.22 8.69
N ALA A 221 2.93 -22.91 8.11
CA ALA A 221 3.15 -24.24 7.53
C ALA A 221 4.15 -24.17 6.37
N VAL A 222 4.06 -23.14 5.52
CA VAL A 222 5.05 -22.91 4.45
C VAL A 222 6.45 -22.73 5.04
N GLN A 223 6.62 -21.96 6.11
CA GLN A 223 7.94 -21.82 6.75
C GLN A 223 8.49 -23.18 7.19
N ARG A 224 7.65 -24.04 7.81
CA ARG A 224 8.07 -25.39 8.18
C ARG A 224 8.45 -26.26 6.98
N ILE A 225 7.72 -26.15 5.85
CA ILE A 225 8.04 -26.85 4.60
C ILE A 225 9.43 -26.43 4.10
N LEU A 226 9.71 -25.12 4.06
CA LEU A 226 11.00 -24.61 3.61
C LEU A 226 12.14 -25.16 4.48
N ASP A 227 11.97 -25.11 5.81
CA ASP A 227 12.98 -25.53 6.78
C ASP A 227 13.26 -27.05 6.76
N ASP A 228 12.23 -27.87 6.54
CA ASP A 228 12.35 -29.33 6.60
C ASP A 228 12.74 -29.96 5.28
N ASN A 229 12.27 -29.40 4.17
CA ASN A 229 12.45 -29.98 2.85
C ASN A 229 13.73 -29.47 2.17
N GLY A 230 14.60 -28.81 2.94
CA GLY A 230 15.94 -28.40 2.53
C GLY A 230 15.95 -27.29 1.47
N TYR A 231 14.95 -26.39 1.48
CA TYR A 231 14.96 -25.26 0.55
C TYR A 231 16.12 -24.30 0.88
N GLU A 232 16.82 -23.85 -0.14
CA GLU A 232 17.94 -22.91 -0.03
C GLU A 232 17.59 -21.57 -0.67
N LEU A 233 18.00 -20.47 -0.04
CA LEU A 233 17.88 -19.13 -0.63
C LEU A 233 18.74 -19.02 -1.89
N THR A 234 18.25 -18.34 -2.92
CA THR A 234 18.99 -18.10 -4.17
C THR A 234 18.75 -16.70 -4.70
N ASP A 235 19.83 -16.05 -5.16
CA ASP A 235 19.75 -14.75 -5.86
C ASP A 235 19.66 -14.91 -7.38
N GLU A 236 19.86 -16.12 -7.90
CA GLU A 236 19.75 -16.48 -9.32
C GLU A 236 18.57 -17.45 -9.54
N PRO A 237 17.32 -16.95 -9.50
CA PRO A 237 16.15 -17.81 -9.64
C PRO A 237 16.08 -18.46 -11.03
N LYS A 238 15.50 -19.65 -11.08
CA LYS A 238 15.28 -20.44 -12.29
C LYS A 238 13.88 -21.00 -12.30
N ALA A 239 13.41 -21.42 -13.47
CA ALA A 239 12.12 -22.10 -13.58
C ALA A 239 12.04 -23.29 -12.61
N GLY A 240 10.96 -23.35 -11.83
CA GLY A 240 10.75 -24.36 -10.79
C GLY A 240 11.06 -23.89 -9.36
N ASP A 241 11.87 -22.84 -9.20
CA ASP A 241 12.10 -22.22 -7.89
C ASP A 241 10.81 -21.62 -7.33
N VAL A 242 10.75 -21.47 -6.00
CA VAL A 242 9.63 -20.88 -5.29
C VAL A 242 9.96 -19.44 -4.92
N ILE A 243 9.05 -18.51 -5.20
CA ILE A 243 9.10 -17.16 -4.64
C ILE A 243 8.24 -17.10 -3.38
N ILE A 244 8.77 -16.51 -2.32
CA ILE A 244 8.09 -16.33 -1.03
C ILE A 244 8.00 -14.84 -0.72
N TYR A 245 6.77 -14.37 -0.53
CA TYR A 245 6.48 -12.99 -0.17
C TYR A 245 6.26 -12.88 1.33
N ARG A 246 6.83 -11.85 1.93
CA ARG A 246 6.74 -11.61 3.38
C ARG A 246 6.11 -10.25 3.68
N SER A 247 5.34 -10.16 4.76
CA SER A 247 4.88 -8.87 5.26
C SER A 247 6.01 -8.07 5.92
N ASP A 248 5.75 -6.82 6.29
CA ASP A 248 6.67 -6.00 7.10
C ASP A 248 7.07 -6.68 8.42
N ASN A 249 6.21 -7.56 8.95
CA ASN A 249 6.46 -8.36 10.15
C ASN A 249 7.22 -9.66 9.87
N ARG A 250 7.71 -9.86 8.64
CA ARG A 250 8.41 -11.05 8.12
C ARG A 250 7.57 -12.34 8.06
N GLU A 251 6.26 -12.24 8.27
CA GLU A 251 5.33 -13.37 8.11
C GLU A 251 5.18 -13.72 6.62
N ILE A 252 5.18 -15.01 6.28
CA ILE A 252 4.90 -15.46 4.90
C ILE A 252 3.44 -15.15 4.58
N VAL A 253 3.22 -14.36 3.53
CA VAL A 253 1.90 -13.88 3.12
C VAL A 253 1.47 -14.41 1.76
N HIS A 254 2.42 -14.80 0.91
CA HIS A 254 2.13 -15.33 -0.42
C HIS A 254 3.27 -16.21 -0.93
N SER A 255 2.95 -17.13 -1.83
CA SER A 255 3.92 -17.99 -2.50
C SER A 255 3.55 -18.18 -3.97
N GLY A 256 4.57 -18.28 -4.82
CA GLY A 256 4.41 -18.56 -6.25
C GLY A 256 5.53 -19.46 -6.77
N LEU A 257 5.40 -19.84 -8.04
CA LEU A 257 6.43 -20.58 -8.77
C LEU A 257 7.08 -19.67 -9.81
N VAL A 258 8.40 -19.69 -9.86
CA VAL A 258 9.14 -19.11 -10.98
C VAL A 258 8.88 -19.97 -12.20
N ARG A 259 8.31 -19.38 -13.26
CA ARG A 259 8.05 -20.07 -14.53
C ARG A 259 9.18 -19.91 -15.53
N GLY A 260 9.93 -18.83 -15.43
CA GLY A 260 11.07 -18.58 -16.30
C GLY A 260 11.76 -17.27 -15.98
N VAL A 261 12.96 -17.13 -16.53
CA VAL A 261 13.71 -15.88 -16.58
C VAL A 261 13.91 -15.58 -18.06
N LEU A 262 13.47 -14.41 -18.49
CA LEU A 262 13.59 -13.96 -19.88
C LEU A 262 15.02 -13.49 -20.17
N ASN A 263 15.33 -13.23 -21.44
CA ASN A 263 16.68 -12.82 -21.88
C ASN A 263 17.14 -11.47 -21.31
N ASP A 264 16.23 -10.65 -20.80
CA ASP A 264 16.49 -9.35 -20.16
C ASP A 264 16.47 -9.46 -18.63
N ASP A 265 16.63 -10.68 -18.10
CA ASP A 265 16.57 -11.02 -16.68
C ASP A 265 15.19 -10.80 -16.03
N THR A 266 14.14 -10.53 -16.82
CA THR A 266 12.77 -10.45 -16.29
C THR A 266 12.32 -11.82 -15.78
N ILE A 267 12.02 -11.90 -14.49
CA ILE A 267 11.52 -13.11 -13.85
C ILE A 267 10.00 -13.15 -14.01
N ILE A 268 9.47 -14.29 -14.48
CA ILE A 268 8.04 -14.51 -14.60
C ILE A 268 7.59 -15.46 -13.51
N ILE A 269 6.63 -15.01 -12.70
CA ILE A 269 6.03 -15.76 -11.61
C ILE A 269 4.65 -16.25 -12.03
N GLU A 270 4.32 -17.51 -11.73
CA GLU A 270 2.94 -17.98 -11.70
C GLU A 270 2.52 -18.17 -10.25
N SER A 271 1.41 -17.54 -9.87
CA SER A 271 0.85 -17.74 -8.54
C SER A 271 -0.67 -17.62 -8.56
N LYS A 272 -1.32 -18.25 -7.58
CA LYS A 272 -2.77 -18.11 -7.34
C LYS A 272 -3.01 -16.92 -6.43
N TRP A 273 -4.02 -16.10 -6.69
CA TRP A 273 -4.33 -14.98 -5.79
C TRP A 273 -5.45 -15.35 -4.82
N GLY A 274 -5.08 -15.86 -3.65
CA GLY A 274 -6.03 -16.31 -2.65
C GLY A 274 -6.82 -17.51 -3.19
N ILE A 275 -8.15 -17.39 -3.25
CA ILE A 275 -9.04 -18.36 -3.88
C ILE A 275 -9.43 -18.00 -5.33
N GLU A 276 -8.94 -16.87 -5.83
CA GLU A 276 -9.22 -16.39 -7.17
C GLU A 276 -8.39 -17.16 -8.22
N GLY A 277 -8.15 -16.54 -9.38
CA GLY A 277 -7.42 -17.15 -10.48
C GLY A 277 -5.94 -17.44 -10.18
N THR A 278 -5.31 -18.15 -11.13
CA THR A 278 -3.86 -18.20 -11.25
C THR A 278 -3.41 -17.21 -12.32
N PHE A 279 -2.29 -16.53 -12.08
CA PHE A 279 -1.82 -15.42 -12.90
C PHE A 279 -0.31 -15.55 -13.16
N LEU A 280 0.11 -15.18 -14.37
CA LEU A 280 1.50 -14.81 -14.64
C LEU A 280 1.71 -13.34 -14.35
N HIS A 281 2.78 -13.01 -13.64
CA HIS A 281 3.11 -11.64 -13.25
C HIS A 281 4.61 -11.48 -13.00
N ASP A 282 5.08 -10.23 -12.97
CA ASP A 282 6.41 -9.92 -12.47
C ASP A 282 6.45 -10.03 -10.93
N PRO A 283 7.63 -10.18 -10.29
CA PRO A 283 7.71 -10.37 -8.85
C PRO A 283 7.07 -9.24 -8.03
N ALA A 284 7.10 -7.99 -8.50
CA ALA A 284 6.51 -6.85 -7.80
C ALA A 284 5.03 -6.61 -8.18
N GLY A 285 4.56 -7.17 -9.30
CA GLY A 285 3.19 -7.08 -9.82
C GLY A 285 2.18 -7.95 -9.09
N THR A 286 2.16 -7.88 -7.76
CA THR A 286 1.27 -8.67 -6.91
C THR A 286 0.64 -7.81 -5.79
N PRO A 287 -0.61 -8.10 -5.37
CA PRO A 287 -1.26 -7.35 -4.29
C PRO A 287 -0.72 -7.64 -2.88
N TYR A 288 0.18 -8.61 -2.71
CA TYR A 288 0.55 -9.13 -1.39
C TYR A 288 1.70 -8.40 -0.71
N SER A 289 2.85 -8.30 -1.37
CA SER A 289 4.04 -7.65 -0.83
C SER A 289 5.06 -7.39 -1.93
N THR A 290 5.90 -6.38 -1.74
CA THR A 290 7.11 -6.15 -2.54
C THR A 290 8.37 -6.73 -1.89
N PHE A 291 8.27 -7.28 -0.68
CA PHE A 291 9.36 -8.00 -0.02
C PHE A 291 9.25 -9.48 -0.33
N PHE A 292 10.17 -9.98 -1.15
CA PHE A 292 10.21 -11.38 -1.54
C PHE A 292 11.62 -11.92 -1.61
N GLU A 293 11.71 -13.25 -1.47
CA GLU A 293 12.94 -14.03 -1.57
C GLU A 293 12.66 -15.25 -2.47
N TYR A 294 13.70 -15.76 -3.13
CA TYR A 294 13.60 -16.98 -3.93
C TYR A 294 14.23 -18.14 -3.20
N TYR A 295 13.58 -19.30 -3.29
CA TYR A 295 13.99 -20.53 -2.67
C TYR A 295 14.06 -21.65 -3.71
N ARG A 296 15.16 -22.39 -3.70
CA ARG A 296 15.37 -23.57 -4.54
C ARG A 296 15.19 -24.83 -3.73
N SER A 297 14.35 -25.72 -4.23
CA SER A 297 14.18 -27.08 -3.68
C SER A 297 15.29 -27.98 -4.23
N PRO A 298 15.88 -28.88 -3.41
CA PRO A 298 16.74 -29.95 -3.91
C PRO A 298 15.93 -31.09 -4.57
N ARG A 299 14.60 -31.06 -4.44
CA ARG A 299 13.68 -32.07 -4.97
C ARG A 299 13.25 -31.75 -6.41
N PRO A 300 12.82 -32.75 -7.19
CA PRO A 300 12.30 -32.53 -8.54
C PRO A 300 10.97 -31.76 -8.57
N ASP A 301 10.23 -31.72 -7.46
CA ASP A 301 9.03 -30.92 -7.32
C ASP A 301 8.94 -30.25 -5.93
N ASN A 302 7.95 -29.36 -5.78
CA ASN A 302 7.73 -28.60 -4.55
C ASN A 302 6.68 -29.25 -3.64
N ARG A 303 6.10 -30.39 -4.02
CA ARG A 303 4.94 -30.98 -3.33
C ARG A 303 5.36 -31.59 -1.99
N VAL A 304 4.44 -31.61 -1.04
CA VAL A 304 4.60 -32.39 0.20
C VAL A 304 3.77 -33.67 0.12
N LYS A 305 4.19 -34.69 0.87
CA LYS A 305 3.49 -35.97 0.92
C LYS A 305 2.16 -35.77 1.65
N ILE A 306 1.05 -36.21 1.07
CA ILE A 306 -0.25 -36.22 1.74
C ILE A 306 -0.63 -37.68 1.97
N VAL A 307 -0.90 -38.03 3.23
CA VAL A 307 -1.30 -39.39 3.62
C VAL A 307 -2.62 -39.36 4.39
N PRO A 308 -3.43 -40.43 4.30
CA PRO A 308 -4.52 -40.68 5.23
C PRO A 308 -4.02 -40.72 6.69
N VAL A 309 -4.82 -40.21 7.63
CA VAL A 309 -4.42 -40.16 9.05
C VAL A 309 -4.32 -41.56 9.68
N ASP A 310 -5.07 -42.54 9.19
CA ASP A 310 -4.99 -43.94 9.61
C ASP A 310 -3.74 -44.69 9.11
N GLU A 311 -3.02 -44.12 8.14
CA GLU A 311 -1.72 -44.62 7.68
C GLU A 311 -0.53 -44.02 8.44
N LEU A 312 -0.77 -43.08 9.37
CA LEU A 312 0.31 -42.58 10.22
C LEU A 312 0.79 -43.69 11.18
N PRO A 313 2.10 -43.81 11.41
CA PRO A 313 2.61 -44.66 12.48
C PRO A 313 1.90 -44.24 13.78
N LEU A 314 1.25 -45.18 14.46
CA LEU A 314 0.84 -44.95 15.83
C LEU A 314 2.14 -44.74 16.61
N ASP A 315 2.33 -43.56 17.19
CA ASP A 315 3.45 -43.30 18.09
C ASP A 315 3.40 -44.37 19.20
N GLU A 316 4.29 -45.38 19.11
CA GLU A 316 4.50 -46.41 20.14
C GLU A 316 5.17 -45.84 21.39
#